data_AF-A0A924DV20-F1
#
_entry.id   AF-A0A924DV20-F1
#
_cell.length_a   1.000
_cell.length_b   1.000
_cell.length_c   1.000
_cell.angle_alpha   90.00
_cell.angle_beta   90.00
_cell.angle_gamma   90.00
#
_symmetry.space_group_name_H-M   'P 1'
#
loop_
_entity.id
_entity.type
_entity.pdbx_description
1 polymer ?
#
loop_
_entity_poly.entity_id
_entity_poly.type
_entity_poly.pdbx_seq_one_letter_code
_entity_poly.pdbx_strand_id
1 'polypeptide(L)'
;MTISSLFIIFFQSINFGVSAQVFYDLKDLEVLEREKNFEEFLLHVNDIRPSERGRHWKEMFQNMAMGLVDYKIKTHDLSLETFRQIEQIGRSSAMNNDEFFQLKRSIFAKKYFSECFRKASLVIESKKLEEEKNLCVTELSSFWFFSKKDPDMGLDLAAILESNKSDLLRWPFYEKAVKDSIANFYCKKPAVQQAIMNKLSEETYNPEFNGNYKTLVNRIVPEICFNEMILPLKETLRSIKSNGLEKEMALNILDAKGNLSQDELDLFAVLFLLDGPVVGDKMNIAWKKVEALSENYPKRQKLLAQIEKLALIPDKIFKDPNLPRHKAIINLFAKNFPEYLNYYGSTCIKYISNSGTEQLNVSSSYQCNEFLKAAQAVKKEDKGQSTPWVSDSVESQYSGLRK
;
A
#
# COMPACT_ATOMS: atom_id res chain seq x y z
N MET A 1 79.67 -13.39 -45.73
CA MET A 1 80.03 -14.61 -44.98
C MET A 1 78.83 -15.01 -44.16
N THR A 2 78.48 -16.29 -44.27
CA THR A 2 77.20 -16.92 -43.94
C THR A 2 76.90 -16.95 -42.44
N ILE A 3 75.71 -16.46 -42.06
CA ILE A 3 75.12 -16.69 -40.73
C ILE A 3 74.18 -17.90 -40.88
N SER A 4 74.56 -19.03 -40.30
CA SER A 4 73.72 -20.23 -40.21
C SER A 4 72.64 -20.03 -39.15
N SER A 5 71.40 -19.97 -39.59
CA SER A 5 70.20 -20.05 -38.74
C SER A 5 69.92 -21.50 -38.38
N LEU A 6 70.14 -21.87 -37.12
CA LEU A 6 69.68 -23.15 -36.57
C LEU A 6 68.28 -22.94 -35.98
N PHE A 7 67.25 -23.42 -36.68
CA PHE A 7 65.87 -23.45 -36.19
C PHE A 7 65.68 -24.63 -35.24
N ILE A 8 65.50 -24.37 -33.95
CA ILE A 8 65.09 -25.37 -32.96
C ILE A 8 63.56 -25.44 -33.00
N ILE A 9 63.02 -26.52 -33.55
CA ILE A 9 61.59 -26.85 -33.52
C ILE A 9 61.29 -27.44 -32.14
N PHE A 10 60.67 -26.65 -31.28
CA PHE A 10 60.14 -27.08 -29.99
C PHE A 10 58.79 -27.77 -30.25
N PHE A 11 58.77 -29.10 -30.32
CA PHE A 11 57.54 -29.89 -30.28
C PHE A 11 56.95 -29.78 -28.88
N GLN A 12 56.02 -28.84 -28.67
CA GLN A 12 55.12 -28.88 -27.52
C GLN A 12 54.11 -29.99 -27.75
N SER A 13 54.30 -31.09 -27.04
CA SER A 13 53.29 -32.10 -26.78
C SER A 13 52.17 -31.47 -25.96
N ILE A 14 51.15 -30.99 -26.65
CA ILE A 14 49.86 -30.62 -26.04
C ILE A 14 49.22 -31.93 -25.57
N ASN A 15 49.46 -32.27 -24.30
CA ASN A 15 48.64 -33.23 -23.59
C ASN A 15 47.24 -32.64 -23.48
N PHE A 16 46.35 -33.00 -24.40
CA PHE A 16 44.92 -32.93 -24.17
C PHE A 16 44.59 -33.96 -23.08
N GLY A 17 44.74 -33.54 -21.82
CA GLY A 17 44.19 -34.25 -20.69
C GLY A 17 42.67 -34.28 -20.84
N VAL A 18 42.15 -35.37 -21.40
CA VAL A 18 40.74 -35.73 -21.25
C VAL A 18 40.57 -36.04 -19.77
N SER A 19 40.16 -35.04 -18.98
CA SER A 19 39.71 -35.28 -17.61
C SER A 19 38.54 -36.25 -17.70
N ALA A 20 38.75 -37.48 -17.25
CA ALA A 20 37.68 -38.45 -17.13
C ALA A 20 36.62 -37.84 -16.21
N GLN A 21 35.38 -37.75 -16.68
CA GLN A 21 34.27 -37.28 -15.87
C GLN A 21 34.11 -38.27 -14.71
N VAL A 22 34.47 -37.83 -13.50
CA VAL A 22 34.34 -38.63 -12.28
C VAL A 22 32.86 -38.73 -11.97
N PHE A 23 32.32 -39.94 -12.04
CA PHE A 23 30.93 -40.24 -11.66
C PHE A 23 30.92 -40.77 -10.23
N TYR A 24 30.11 -40.15 -9.39
CA TYR A 24 29.99 -40.52 -7.97
C TYR A 24 28.95 -41.64 -7.82
N ASP A 25 29.26 -42.62 -6.97
CA ASP A 25 28.29 -43.59 -6.50
C ASP A 25 27.63 -43.15 -5.17
N LEU A 26 26.70 -43.95 -4.64
CA LEU A 26 26.02 -43.62 -3.39
C LEU A 26 26.97 -43.56 -2.18
N LYS A 27 28.04 -44.37 -2.16
CA LYS A 27 29.00 -44.37 -1.04
C LYS A 27 29.86 -43.12 -1.07
N ASP A 28 30.22 -42.64 -2.26
CA ASP A 28 30.94 -41.39 -2.41
C ASP A 28 30.08 -40.23 -1.86
N LEU A 29 28.79 -40.20 -2.22
CA LEU A 29 27.84 -39.21 -1.68
C LEU A 29 27.68 -39.31 -0.15
N GLU A 30 27.68 -40.51 0.44
CA GLU A 30 27.64 -40.72 1.90
C GLU A 30 28.90 -40.19 2.61
N VAL A 31 30.07 -40.28 1.96
CA VAL A 31 31.30 -39.66 2.50
C VAL A 31 31.16 -38.15 2.49
N LEU A 32 30.75 -37.56 1.37
CA LEU A 32 30.57 -36.11 1.25
C LEU A 32 29.51 -35.57 2.22
N GLU A 33 28.42 -36.32 2.47
CA GLU A 33 27.40 -35.95 3.46
C GLU A 33 28.01 -35.87 4.87
N ARG A 34 28.75 -36.91 5.29
CA ARG A 34 29.39 -36.96 6.61
C ARG A 34 30.42 -35.85 6.80
N GLU A 35 31.16 -35.54 5.75
CA GLU A 35 32.15 -34.45 5.72
C GLU A 35 31.52 -33.06 5.59
N LYS A 36 30.20 -32.99 5.32
CA LYS A 36 29.46 -31.75 5.05
C LYS A 36 30.03 -30.95 3.88
N ASN A 37 30.56 -31.65 2.88
CA ASN A 37 31.03 -31.03 1.64
C ASN A 37 29.84 -30.76 0.71
N PHE A 38 29.09 -29.68 1.03
CA PHE A 38 27.82 -29.37 0.40
C PHE A 38 27.92 -29.14 -1.11
N GLU A 39 28.92 -28.38 -1.55
CA GLU A 39 29.07 -27.97 -2.95
C GLU A 39 29.35 -29.18 -3.85
N GLU A 40 30.33 -30.01 -3.45
CA GLU A 40 30.70 -31.20 -4.20
C GLU A 40 29.56 -32.22 -4.22
N PHE A 41 28.90 -32.44 -3.07
CA PHE A 41 27.74 -33.32 -3.00
C PHE A 41 26.66 -32.89 -3.98
N LEU A 42 26.30 -31.59 -4.00
CA LEU A 42 25.19 -31.08 -4.81
C LEU A 42 25.53 -31.00 -6.30
N LEU A 43 26.81 -30.90 -6.66
CA LEU A 43 27.28 -31.03 -8.03
C LEU A 43 27.06 -32.45 -8.57
N HIS A 44 27.33 -33.46 -7.73
CA HIS A 44 27.33 -34.87 -8.12
C HIS A 44 26.07 -35.65 -7.71
N VAL A 45 25.13 -35.03 -6.99
CA VAL A 45 23.91 -35.70 -6.50
C VAL A 45 23.07 -36.33 -7.62
N ASN A 46 23.18 -35.81 -8.84
CA ASN A 46 22.46 -36.30 -10.02
C ASN A 46 23.21 -37.35 -10.83
N ASP A 47 24.47 -37.67 -10.48
CA ASP A 47 25.23 -38.77 -11.10
C ASP A 47 24.55 -40.13 -10.82
N ILE A 48 23.86 -40.23 -9.68
CA ILE A 48 23.02 -41.38 -9.33
C ILE A 48 21.86 -41.50 -10.30
N ARG A 49 21.70 -42.69 -10.89
CA ARG A 49 20.65 -42.93 -11.89
C ARG A 49 19.28 -42.78 -11.25
N PRO A 50 18.27 -42.26 -11.96
CA PRO A 50 16.92 -42.09 -11.40
C PRO A 50 16.33 -43.36 -10.76
N SER A 51 16.64 -44.55 -11.28
CA SER A 51 16.22 -45.84 -10.73
C SER A 51 16.85 -46.20 -9.37
N GLU A 52 17.98 -45.58 -9.03
CA GLU A 52 18.75 -45.82 -7.80
C GLU A 52 18.48 -44.76 -6.73
N ARG A 53 17.70 -43.72 -7.06
CA ARG A 53 17.30 -42.63 -6.16
C ARG A 53 16.19 -43.09 -5.21
N GLY A 54 16.58 -43.93 -4.25
CA GLY A 54 15.72 -44.41 -3.17
C GLY A 54 15.53 -43.38 -2.06
N ARG A 55 14.90 -43.82 -0.96
CA ARG A 55 14.66 -42.99 0.23
C ARG A 55 15.97 -42.43 0.80
N HIS A 56 17.00 -43.25 0.93
CA HIS A 56 18.31 -42.87 1.48
C HIS A 56 18.96 -41.72 0.69
N TRP A 57 19.05 -41.84 -0.64
CA TRP A 57 19.53 -40.76 -1.50
C TRP A 57 18.75 -39.46 -1.29
N LYS A 58 17.41 -39.56 -1.17
CA LYS A 58 16.55 -38.40 -0.96
C LYS A 58 16.85 -37.73 0.38
N GLU A 59 16.99 -38.50 1.46
CA GLU A 59 17.33 -37.99 2.79
C GLU A 59 18.68 -37.26 2.77
N MET A 60 19.73 -37.86 2.17
CA MET A 60 21.03 -37.21 2.03
C MET A 60 20.94 -35.91 1.23
N PHE A 61 20.21 -35.93 0.10
CA PHE A 61 20.03 -34.74 -0.71
C PHE A 61 19.30 -33.63 0.04
N GLN A 62 18.26 -33.97 0.83
CA GLN A 62 17.53 -32.99 1.64
C GLN A 62 18.42 -32.38 2.72
N ASN A 63 19.17 -33.22 3.44
CA ASN A 63 20.12 -32.77 4.46
C ASN A 63 21.18 -31.83 3.89
N MET A 64 21.79 -32.22 2.77
CA MET A 64 22.87 -31.45 2.15
C MET A 64 22.37 -30.16 1.51
N ALA A 65 21.21 -30.17 0.87
CA ALA A 65 20.58 -28.96 0.33
C ALA A 65 20.23 -27.94 1.43
N MET A 66 19.61 -28.40 2.53
CA MET A 66 19.31 -27.54 3.67
C MET A 66 20.58 -27.03 4.36
N GLY A 67 21.58 -27.91 4.51
CA GLY A 67 22.89 -27.58 5.07
C GLY A 67 23.64 -26.54 4.25
N LEU A 68 23.59 -26.63 2.92
CA LEU A 68 24.14 -25.60 2.02
C LEU A 68 23.49 -24.25 2.29
N VAL A 69 22.15 -24.19 2.34
CA VAL A 69 21.43 -22.92 2.57
C VAL A 69 21.85 -22.30 3.90
N ASP A 70 21.89 -23.09 4.97
CA ASP A 70 22.34 -22.62 6.29
C ASP A 70 23.79 -22.13 6.27
N TYR A 71 24.67 -22.86 5.59
CA TYR A 71 26.07 -22.49 5.42
C TYR A 71 26.20 -21.14 4.71
N LYS A 72 25.52 -20.96 3.58
CA LYS A 72 25.55 -19.71 2.78
C LYS A 72 24.96 -18.52 3.53
N ILE A 73 23.88 -18.71 4.30
CA ILE A 73 23.35 -17.68 5.20
C ILE A 73 24.39 -17.31 6.25
N LYS A 74 25.00 -18.30 6.91
CA LYS A 74 25.97 -18.08 7.98
C LYS A 74 27.22 -17.35 7.48
N THR A 75 27.73 -17.69 6.31
CA THR A 75 28.89 -17.05 5.69
C THR A 75 28.55 -15.73 4.98
N HIS A 76 27.27 -15.32 4.98
CA HIS A 76 26.77 -14.14 4.28
C HIS A 76 27.03 -14.15 2.76
N ASP A 77 27.12 -15.33 2.15
CA ASP A 77 27.18 -15.47 0.71
C ASP A 77 25.77 -15.34 0.11
N LEU A 78 25.40 -14.08 -0.15
CA LEU A 78 24.13 -13.68 -0.78
C LEU A 78 24.37 -13.23 -2.23
N SER A 79 25.27 -13.92 -2.94
CA SER A 79 25.55 -13.65 -4.36
C SER A 79 24.42 -14.13 -5.27
N LEU A 80 24.35 -13.58 -6.49
CA LEU A 80 23.40 -14.03 -7.51
C LEU A 80 23.65 -15.49 -7.93
N GLU A 81 24.91 -15.90 -7.97
CA GLU A 81 25.30 -17.28 -8.28
C GLU A 81 24.74 -18.25 -7.24
N THR A 82 24.97 -17.98 -5.95
CA THR A 82 24.43 -18.79 -4.86
C THR A 82 22.90 -18.79 -4.84
N PHE A 83 22.27 -17.64 -5.10
CA PHE A 83 20.81 -17.58 -5.23
C PHE A 83 20.31 -18.51 -6.34
N ARG A 84 20.89 -18.42 -7.55
CA ARG A 84 20.51 -19.28 -8.68
C ARG A 84 20.76 -20.76 -8.43
N GLN A 85 21.85 -21.10 -7.73
CA GLN A 85 22.14 -22.47 -7.32
C GLN A 85 21.03 -23.03 -6.41
N ILE A 86 20.64 -22.27 -5.38
CA ILE A 86 19.55 -22.65 -4.46
C ILE A 86 18.22 -22.78 -5.21
N GLU A 87 17.94 -21.87 -6.14
CA GLU A 87 16.75 -21.94 -7.00
C GLU A 87 16.74 -23.19 -7.88
N GLN A 88 17.89 -23.57 -8.45
CA GLN A 88 18.02 -24.78 -9.24
C GLN A 88 17.78 -26.04 -8.41
N ILE A 89 18.33 -26.11 -7.20
CA ILE A 89 18.09 -27.21 -6.25
C ILE A 89 16.59 -27.31 -5.93
N GLY A 90 15.93 -26.18 -5.68
CA GLY A 90 14.50 -26.12 -5.35
C GLY A 90 13.56 -26.57 -6.47
N ARG A 91 14.02 -26.58 -7.73
CA ARG A 91 13.25 -27.10 -8.87
C ARG A 91 13.30 -28.62 -8.98
N SER A 92 14.20 -29.29 -8.26
CA SER A 92 14.27 -30.76 -8.27
C SER A 92 13.03 -31.39 -7.65
N SER A 93 12.63 -32.56 -8.16
CA SER A 93 11.46 -33.31 -7.65
C SER A 93 11.62 -33.79 -6.20
N ALA A 94 12.87 -33.85 -5.70
CA ALA A 94 13.16 -34.21 -4.32
C ALA A 94 12.96 -33.03 -3.34
N MET A 95 13.06 -31.78 -3.82
CA MET A 95 13.03 -30.57 -3.00
C MET A 95 11.78 -29.72 -3.18
N ASN A 96 11.12 -29.77 -4.35
CA ASN A 96 10.00 -28.89 -4.67
C ASN A 96 8.83 -29.00 -3.67
N ASN A 97 8.64 -30.18 -3.08
CA ASN A 97 7.59 -30.47 -2.10
C ASN A 97 8.13 -30.62 -0.66
N ASP A 98 9.43 -30.44 -0.44
CA ASP A 98 9.99 -30.53 0.91
C ASP A 98 9.77 -29.22 1.67
N GLU A 99 8.93 -29.25 2.71
CA GLU A 99 8.49 -28.03 3.39
C GLU A 99 9.62 -27.33 4.15
N PHE A 100 10.55 -28.09 4.73
CA PHE A 100 11.69 -27.53 5.47
C PHE A 100 12.68 -26.85 4.53
N PHE A 101 12.97 -27.47 3.39
CA PHE A 101 13.79 -26.85 2.35
C PHE A 101 13.10 -25.60 1.78
N GLN A 102 11.81 -25.65 1.46
CA GLN A 102 11.09 -24.47 0.96
C GLN A 102 11.10 -23.31 1.98
N LEU A 103 10.99 -23.60 3.28
CA LEU A 103 11.12 -22.60 4.33
C LEU A 103 12.53 -21.97 4.34
N LYS A 104 13.60 -22.78 4.34
CA LYS A 104 14.98 -22.28 4.31
C LYS A 104 15.28 -21.49 3.04
N ARG A 105 14.81 -21.96 1.89
CA ARG A 105 14.89 -21.26 0.60
C ARG A 105 14.23 -19.89 0.67
N SER A 106 13.03 -19.78 1.24
CA SER A 106 12.35 -18.49 1.43
C SER A 106 13.13 -17.54 2.36
N ILE A 107 13.71 -18.07 3.45
CA ILE A 107 14.58 -17.28 4.36
C ILE A 107 15.81 -16.75 3.61
N PHE A 108 16.47 -17.59 2.80
CA PHE A 108 17.59 -17.16 1.97
C PHE A 108 17.16 -16.10 0.96
N ALA A 109 16.08 -16.34 0.22
CA ALA A 109 15.57 -15.42 -0.79
C ALA A 109 15.26 -14.04 -0.19
N LYS A 110 14.63 -13.97 0.99
CA LYS A 110 14.39 -12.71 1.71
C LYS A 110 15.69 -11.95 1.96
N LYS A 111 16.73 -12.63 2.46
CA LYS A 111 18.05 -12.02 2.73
C LYS A 111 18.72 -11.57 1.43
N TYR A 112 18.68 -12.41 0.41
CA TYR A 112 19.21 -12.11 -0.92
C TYR A 112 18.57 -10.85 -1.52
N PHE A 113 17.24 -10.78 -1.60
CA PHE A 113 16.56 -9.61 -2.19
C PHE A 113 16.78 -8.34 -1.38
N SER A 114 16.78 -8.44 -0.04
CA SER A 114 17.12 -7.29 0.81
C SER A 114 18.51 -6.74 0.46
N GLU A 115 19.50 -7.62 0.30
CA GLU A 115 20.86 -7.25 -0.04
C GLU A 115 21.00 -6.78 -1.50
N CYS A 116 20.27 -7.39 -2.43
CA CYS A 116 20.24 -7.02 -3.84
C CYS A 116 19.78 -5.56 -4.01
N PHE A 117 18.61 -5.22 -3.47
CA PHE A 117 18.10 -3.85 -3.56
C PHE A 117 18.97 -2.85 -2.79
N ARG A 118 19.53 -3.25 -1.64
CA ARG A 118 20.48 -2.41 -0.89
C ARG A 118 21.71 -2.09 -1.72
N LYS A 119 22.35 -3.09 -2.36
CA LYS A 119 23.51 -2.89 -3.24
C LYS A 119 23.15 -2.01 -4.44
N ALA A 120 22.02 -2.28 -5.10
CA ALA A 120 21.54 -1.46 -6.20
C ALA A 120 21.41 0.01 -5.77
N SER A 121 20.84 0.29 -4.59
CA SER A 121 20.66 1.65 -4.08
C SER A 121 21.95 2.44 -3.83
N LEU A 122 23.10 1.77 -3.72
CA LEU A 122 24.40 2.42 -3.53
C LEU A 122 25.05 2.88 -4.84
N VAL A 123 24.47 2.52 -5.99
CA VAL A 123 24.99 2.92 -7.30
C VAL A 123 24.63 4.38 -7.58
N ILE A 124 25.66 5.21 -7.73
CA ILE A 124 25.54 6.67 -7.94
C ILE A 124 25.13 6.99 -9.39
N GLU A 125 25.61 6.19 -10.35
CA GLU A 125 25.34 6.40 -11.76
C GLU A 125 23.92 5.95 -12.12
N SER A 126 23.07 6.87 -12.56
CA SER A 126 21.63 6.62 -12.76
C SER A 126 21.31 5.48 -13.73
N LYS A 127 22.07 5.34 -14.83
CA LYS A 127 21.86 4.23 -15.78
C LYS A 127 22.18 2.88 -15.16
N LYS A 128 23.33 2.78 -14.50
CA LYS A 128 23.77 1.55 -13.83
C LYS A 128 22.88 1.20 -12.63
N LEU A 129 22.39 2.22 -11.90
CA LEU A 129 21.41 2.05 -10.83
C LEU A 129 20.14 1.36 -11.34
N GLU A 130 19.63 1.80 -12.48
CA GLU A 130 18.42 1.24 -13.09
C GLU A 130 18.64 -0.19 -13.57
N GLU A 131 19.79 -0.49 -14.18
CA GLU A 131 20.17 -1.85 -14.57
C GLU A 131 20.23 -2.82 -13.37
N GLU A 132 20.91 -2.42 -12.28
CA GLU A 132 21.05 -3.23 -11.07
C GLU A 132 19.70 -3.44 -10.36
N LYS A 133 18.85 -2.41 -10.30
CA LYS A 133 17.49 -2.53 -9.77
C LYS A 133 16.64 -3.50 -10.61
N ASN A 134 16.72 -3.40 -11.93
CA ASN A 134 15.96 -4.25 -12.85
C ASN A 134 16.39 -5.72 -12.75
N LEU A 135 17.67 -5.99 -12.50
CA LEU A 135 18.14 -7.33 -12.20
C LEU A 135 17.47 -7.89 -10.93
N CYS A 136 17.46 -7.14 -9.82
CA CYS A 136 16.78 -7.56 -8.60
C CYS A 136 15.28 -7.79 -8.79
N VAL A 137 14.61 -6.89 -9.53
CA VAL A 137 13.17 -7.00 -9.86
C VAL A 137 12.89 -8.25 -10.69
N THR A 138 13.73 -8.55 -11.69
CA THR A 138 13.58 -9.72 -12.57
C THR A 138 13.71 -11.02 -11.77
N GLU A 139 14.74 -11.14 -10.95
CA GLU A 139 14.96 -12.32 -10.11
C GLU A 139 13.85 -12.49 -9.07
N LEU A 140 13.36 -11.40 -8.47
CA LEU A 140 12.24 -11.41 -7.52
C LEU A 140 10.93 -11.86 -8.17
N SER A 141 10.62 -11.31 -9.35
CA SER A 141 9.43 -11.68 -10.11
C SER A 141 9.46 -13.17 -10.49
N SER A 142 10.60 -13.65 -11.00
CA SER A 142 10.81 -15.07 -11.31
C SER A 142 10.64 -15.96 -10.07
N PHE A 143 11.29 -15.60 -8.96
CA PHE A 143 11.16 -16.31 -7.69
C PHE A 143 9.71 -16.41 -7.23
N TRP A 144 8.97 -15.30 -7.22
CA TRP A 144 7.57 -15.28 -6.79
C TRP A 144 6.66 -16.10 -7.69
N PHE A 145 6.91 -16.08 -9.00
CA PHE A 145 6.11 -16.82 -9.97
C PHE A 145 6.27 -18.34 -9.83
N PHE A 146 7.49 -18.81 -9.59
CA PHE A 146 7.80 -20.25 -9.54
C PHE A 146 7.85 -20.87 -8.13
N SER A 147 7.80 -20.05 -7.08
CA SER A 147 7.83 -20.55 -5.69
C SER A 147 6.46 -21.02 -5.20
N LYS A 148 6.47 -21.88 -4.16
CA LYS A 148 5.29 -22.11 -3.33
C LYS A 148 4.92 -20.78 -2.67
N LYS A 149 3.80 -20.20 -3.10
CA LYS A 149 3.34 -18.90 -2.61
C LYS A 149 2.92 -19.02 -1.15
N ASP A 150 3.68 -18.39 -0.29
CA ASP A 150 3.41 -18.26 1.14
C ASP A 150 3.00 -16.82 1.45
N PRO A 151 1.93 -16.59 2.24
CA PRO A 151 1.50 -15.24 2.60
C PRO A 151 2.57 -14.40 3.30
N ASP A 152 3.28 -14.96 4.29
CA ASP A 152 4.29 -14.21 5.05
C ASP A 152 5.49 -13.83 4.18
N MET A 153 5.93 -14.76 3.32
CA MET A 153 6.93 -14.46 2.30
C MET A 153 6.46 -13.36 1.33
N GLY A 154 5.21 -13.40 0.88
CA GLY A 154 4.64 -12.36 0.03
C GLY A 154 4.69 -10.98 0.70
N LEU A 155 4.27 -10.89 1.97
CA LEU A 155 4.33 -9.64 2.73
C LEU A 155 5.76 -9.13 2.92
N ASP A 156 6.71 -10.02 3.18
CA ASP A 156 8.12 -9.68 3.29
C ASP A 156 8.69 -9.12 1.98
N LEU A 157 8.38 -9.74 0.84
CA LEU A 157 8.80 -9.26 -0.48
C LEU A 157 8.15 -7.90 -0.81
N ALA A 158 6.87 -7.72 -0.49
CA ALA A 158 6.18 -6.44 -0.68
C ALA A 158 6.83 -5.32 0.14
N ALA A 159 7.23 -5.61 1.38
CA ALA A 159 7.93 -4.67 2.25
C ALA A 159 9.31 -4.27 1.69
N ILE A 160 10.05 -5.23 1.11
CA ILE A 160 11.33 -4.96 0.43
C ILE A 160 11.13 -4.02 -0.77
N LEU A 161 10.10 -4.25 -1.59
CA LEU A 161 9.79 -3.39 -2.74
C LEU A 161 9.41 -1.97 -2.29
N GLU A 162 8.64 -1.87 -1.21
CA GLU A 162 8.20 -0.58 -0.65
C GLU A 162 9.37 0.22 -0.07
N SER A 163 10.23 -0.39 0.73
CA SER A 163 11.40 0.29 1.31
C SER A 163 12.37 0.81 0.24
N ASN A 164 12.40 0.17 -0.93
CA ASN A 164 13.31 0.49 -2.02
C ASN A 164 12.66 1.30 -3.16
N LYS A 165 11.39 1.73 -2.98
CA LYS A 165 10.61 2.48 -3.98
C LYS A 165 10.66 1.83 -5.36
N SER A 166 10.45 0.52 -5.42
CA SER A 166 10.39 -0.21 -6.69
C SER A 166 9.05 0.03 -7.38
N ASP A 167 9.10 0.13 -8.72
CA ASP A 167 7.91 0.26 -9.57
C ASP A 167 7.21 -1.08 -9.82
N LEU A 168 7.78 -2.20 -9.36
CA LEU A 168 7.13 -3.51 -9.48
C LEU A 168 5.77 -3.50 -8.77
N LEU A 169 4.75 -4.02 -9.46
CA LEU A 169 3.41 -4.15 -8.90
C LEU A 169 3.44 -4.98 -7.61
N ARG A 170 3.03 -4.35 -6.50
CA ARG A 170 3.02 -4.97 -5.17
C ARG A 170 1.78 -5.83 -4.89
N TRP A 171 0.68 -5.59 -5.61
CA TRP A 171 -0.57 -6.30 -5.39
C TRP A 171 -0.45 -7.84 -5.46
N PRO A 172 0.26 -8.46 -6.42
CA PRO A 172 0.39 -9.92 -6.50
C PRO A 172 0.94 -10.57 -5.21
N PHE A 173 1.73 -9.85 -4.42
CA PHE A 173 2.29 -10.32 -3.16
C PHE A 173 1.25 -10.26 -2.03
N TYR A 174 0.52 -9.15 -1.93
CA TYR A 174 -0.56 -8.97 -0.96
C TYR A 174 -1.76 -9.87 -1.25
N GLU A 175 -2.07 -10.09 -2.53
CA GLU A 175 -3.21 -10.90 -2.97
C GLU A 175 -3.19 -12.30 -2.36
N LYS A 176 -2.00 -12.91 -2.24
CA LYS A 176 -1.87 -14.24 -1.64
C LYS A 176 -2.31 -14.23 -0.17
N ALA A 177 -1.97 -13.21 0.60
CA ALA A 177 -2.39 -13.07 1.99
C ALA A 177 -3.89 -12.76 2.12
N VAL A 178 -4.43 -11.93 1.22
CA VAL A 178 -5.85 -11.56 1.18
C VAL A 178 -6.74 -12.75 0.83
N LYS A 179 -6.27 -13.66 -0.02
CA LYS A 179 -7.02 -14.85 -0.46
C LYS A 179 -6.68 -16.13 0.30
N ASP A 180 -5.86 -16.05 1.35
CA ASP A 180 -5.47 -17.23 2.12
C ASP A 180 -6.60 -17.74 3.02
N SER A 181 -6.50 -19.02 3.41
CA SER A 181 -7.40 -19.66 4.38
C SER A 181 -7.45 -18.95 5.74
N ILE A 182 -6.35 -18.31 6.14
CA ILE A 182 -6.23 -17.53 7.39
C ILE A 182 -6.17 -16.01 7.13
N ALA A 183 -6.84 -15.54 6.07
CA ALA A 183 -6.84 -14.13 5.69
C ALA A 183 -7.34 -13.17 6.80
N ASN A 184 -8.14 -13.66 7.76
CA ASN A 184 -8.55 -12.90 8.94
C ASN A 184 -7.38 -12.38 9.78
N PHE A 185 -6.26 -13.11 9.82
CA PHE A 185 -5.05 -12.69 10.51
C PHE A 185 -4.33 -11.59 9.72
N TYR A 186 -4.21 -11.76 8.41
CA TYR A 186 -3.46 -10.84 7.55
C TYR A 186 -4.21 -9.53 7.28
N CYS A 187 -5.53 -9.58 7.06
CA CYS A 187 -6.33 -8.41 6.70
C CYS A 187 -6.51 -7.40 7.86
N LYS A 188 -6.09 -7.75 9.07
CA LYS A 188 -5.94 -6.83 10.21
C LYS A 188 -4.67 -5.98 10.15
N LYS A 189 -3.67 -6.39 9.36
CA LYS A 189 -2.39 -5.69 9.27
C LYS A 189 -2.58 -4.39 8.46
N PRO A 190 -2.16 -3.21 8.97
CA PRO A 190 -2.35 -1.93 8.27
C PRO A 190 -1.77 -1.90 6.85
N ALA A 191 -0.61 -2.54 6.63
CA ALA A 191 0.00 -2.62 5.30
C ALA A 191 -0.90 -3.38 4.29
N VAL A 192 -1.59 -4.43 4.74
CA VAL A 192 -2.53 -5.20 3.90
C VAL A 192 -3.79 -4.38 3.62
N GLN A 193 -4.32 -3.68 4.63
CA GLN A 193 -5.47 -2.79 4.46
C GLN A 193 -5.17 -1.67 3.46
N GLN A 194 -3.99 -1.05 3.57
CA GLN A 194 -3.54 -0.03 2.63
C GLN A 194 -3.37 -0.60 1.22
N ALA A 195 -2.82 -1.81 1.08
CA ALA A 195 -2.68 -2.48 -0.22
C ALA A 195 -4.05 -2.76 -0.86
N ILE A 196 -5.04 -3.18 -0.06
CA ILE A 196 -6.43 -3.36 -0.52
C ILE A 196 -7.01 -2.03 -0.97
N MET A 197 -6.87 -0.95 -0.18
CA MET A 197 -7.36 0.39 -0.55
C MET A 197 -6.74 0.87 -1.86
N ASN A 198 -5.42 0.71 -2.02
CA ASN A 198 -4.72 1.10 -3.24
C ASN A 198 -5.23 0.31 -4.44
N LYS A 199 -5.46 -1.00 -4.29
CA LYS A 199 -5.97 -1.83 -5.39
C LYS A 199 -7.41 -1.48 -5.77
N LEU A 200 -8.26 -1.23 -4.79
CA LEU A 200 -9.63 -0.79 -5.02
C LEU A 200 -9.65 0.56 -5.74
N SER A 201 -8.76 1.48 -5.37
CA SER A 201 -8.60 2.79 -6.02
C SER A 201 -8.16 2.65 -7.47
N GLU A 202 -7.08 1.90 -7.72
CA GLU A 202 -6.57 1.61 -9.07
C GLU A 202 -7.67 1.09 -10.00
N GLU A 203 -8.48 0.14 -9.52
CA GLU A 203 -9.54 -0.49 -10.31
C GLU A 203 -10.80 0.37 -10.42
N THR A 204 -11.08 1.24 -9.43
CA THR A 204 -12.20 2.19 -9.49
C THR A 204 -11.98 3.26 -10.54
N TYR A 205 -10.73 3.70 -10.72
CA TYR A 205 -10.36 4.74 -11.69
C TYR A 205 -9.85 4.17 -13.01
N ASN A 206 -9.94 2.86 -13.20
CA ASN A 206 -9.71 2.25 -14.51
C ASN A 206 -10.80 2.73 -15.49
N PRO A 207 -10.47 3.25 -16.69
CA PRO A 207 -11.44 3.66 -17.69
C PRO A 207 -12.45 2.58 -18.10
N GLU A 208 -12.11 1.30 -17.92
CA GLU A 208 -12.97 0.16 -18.21
C GLU A 208 -13.97 -0.15 -17.08
N PHE A 209 -13.88 0.51 -15.93
CA PHE A 209 -14.77 0.29 -14.81
C PHE A 209 -16.18 0.83 -15.08
N ASN A 210 -17.17 -0.05 -15.01
CA ASN A 210 -18.57 0.25 -15.31
C ASN A 210 -19.37 0.81 -14.11
N GLY A 211 -18.72 1.15 -13.00
CA GLY A 211 -19.40 1.64 -11.79
C GLY A 211 -20.01 0.56 -10.89
N ASN A 212 -19.86 -0.74 -11.19
CA ASN A 212 -20.39 -1.82 -10.36
C ASN A 212 -19.46 -2.16 -9.18
N TYR A 213 -19.52 -1.35 -8.13
CA TYR A 213 -18.69 -1.50 -6.93
C TYR A 213 -18.88 -2.84 -6.20
N LYS A 214 -20.09 -3.42 -6.21
CA LYS A 214 -20.35 -4.72 -5.57
C LYS A 214 -19.54 -5.83 -6.23
N THR A 215 -19.50 -5.85 -7.56
CA THR A 215 -18.71 -6.83 -8.33
C THR A 215 -17.22 -6.58 -8.17
N LEU A 216 -16.80 -5.32 -8.22
CA LEU A 216 -15.41 -4.92 -8.01
C LEU A 216 -14.86 -5.43 -6.66
N VAL A 217 -15.58 -5.13 -5.57
CA VAL A 217 -15.16 -5.51 -4.21
C VAL A 217 -15.10 -7.01 -4.07
N ASN A 218 -16.14 -7.74 -4.49
CA ASN A 218 -16.18 -9.21 -4.35
C ASN A 218 -15.09 -9.92 -5.17
N ARG A 219 -14.60 -9.30 -6.25
CA ARG A 219 -13.50 -9.84 -7.07
C ARG A 219 -12.13 -9.70 -6.38
N ILE A 220 -11.93 -8.59 -5.66
CA ILE A 220 -10.61 -8.22 -5.11
C ILE A 220 -10.48 -8.65 -3.65
N VAL A 221 -11.54 -8.48 -2.86
CA VAL A 221 -11.51 -8.60 -1.40
C VAL A 221 -12.53 -9.65 -0.96
N PRO A 222 -12.09 -10.81 -0.45
CA PRO A 222 -12.98 -11.78 0.18
C PRO A 222 -13.71 -11.17 1.38
N GLU A 223 -14.90 -11.69 1.69
CA GLU A 223 -15.77 -11.13 2.74
C GLU A 223 -15.08 -10.98 4.10
N ILE A 224 -14.24 -11.97 4.47
CA ILE A 224 -13.47 -11.96 5.71
C ILE A 224 -12.58 -10.72 5.80
N CYS A 225 -11.88 -10.36 4.72
CA CYS A 225 -11.05 -9.17 4.67
C CYS A 225 -11.88 -7.90 4.56
N PHE A 226 -13.00 -7.95 3.85
CA PHE A 226 -13.88 -6.79 3.73
C PHE A 226 -14.39 -6.31 5.10
N ASN A 227 -14.72 -7.24 6.00
CA ASN A 227 -15.13 -6.90 7.36
C ASN A 227 -14.07 -6.09 8.12
N GLU A 228 -12.79 -6.42 7.92
CA GLU A 228 -11.66 -5.67 8.50
C GLU A 228 -11.45 -4.30 7.81
N MET A 229 -11.97 -4.12 6.59
CA MET A 229 -11.90 -2.87 5.84
C MET A 229 -13.01 -1.87 6.18
N ILE A 230 -14.10 -2.28 6.83
CA ILE A 230 -15.25 -1.40 7.12
C ILE A 230 -14.82 -0.17 7.91
N LEU A 231 -14.03 -0.35 8.97
CA LEU A 231 -13.58 0.77 9.81
C LEU A 231 -12.60 1.69 9.06
N PRO A 232 -11.52 1.20 8.41
CA PRO A 232 -10.66 2.03 7.55
C PRO A 232 -11.43 2.82 6.47
N LEU A 233 -12.43 2.21 5.84
CA LEU A 233 -13.28 2.89 4.85
C LEU A 233 -14.10 4.01 5.47
N LYS A 234 -14.67 3.78 6.66
CA LYS A 234 -15.43 4.81 7.41
C LYS A 234 -14.53 5.93 7.91
N GLU A 235 -13.29 5.63 8.28
CA GLU A 235 -12.28 6.64 8.62
C GLU A 235 -11.91 7.47 7.39
N THR A 236 -11.77 6.85 6.22
CA THR A 236 -11.53 7.54 4.94
C THR A 236 -12.61 8.60 4.66
N LEU A 237 -13.88 8.29 4.91
CA LEU A 237 -14.99 9.25 4.75
C LEU A 237 -14.84 10.52 5.61
N ARG A 238 -14.23 10.40 6.79
CA ARG A 238 -14.14 11.48 7.80
C ARG A 238 -12.76 12.15 7.82
N SER A 239 -11.77 11.53 7.21
CA SER A 239 -10.39 11.98 7.23
C SER A 239 -10.19 13.26 6.43
N ILE A 240 -9.48 14.22 7.04
CA ILE A 240 -9.00 15.43 6.34
C ILE A 240 -7.85 15.15 5.38
N LYS A 241 -7.14 14.03 5.57
CA LYS A 241 -6.03 13.62 4.71
C LYS A 241 -6.53 13.02 3.41
N SER A 242 -7.75 12.47 3.42
CA SER A 242 -8.35 11.86 2.26
C SER A 242 -8.90 12.91 1.30
N ASN A 243 -8.61 12.76 0.02
CA ASN A 243 -9.13 13.64 -1.02
C ASN A 243 -10.58 13.27 -1.41
N GLY A 244 -11.22 14.11 -2.23
CA GLY A 244 -12.62 13.90 -2.65
C GLY A 244 -12.84 12.56 -3.35
N LEU A 245 -11.91 12.16 -4.23
CA LEU A 245 -11.99 10.89 -4.95
C LEU A 245 -11.95 9.70 -3.99
N GLU A 246 -11.00 9.67 -3.05
CA GLU A 246 -10.88 8.61 -2.04
C GLU A 246 -12.15 8.49 -1.18
N LYS A 247 -12.72 9.63 -0.78
CA LYS A 247 -13.97 9.67 -0.02
C LYS A 247 -15.15 9.13 -0.84
N GLU A 248 -15.25 9.48 -2.12
CA GLU A 248 -16.28 8.97 -3.02
C GLU A 248 -16.15 7.46 -3.25
N MET A 249 -14.94 6.96 -3.45
CA MET A 249 -14.67 5.52 -3.57
C MET A 249 -15.11 4.80 -2.29
N ALA A 250 -14.67 5.28 -1.12
CA ALA A 250 -15.03 4.66 0.16
C ALA A 250 -16.54 4.64 0.38
N LEU A 251 -17.24 5.73 0.02
CA LEU A 251 -18.69 5.82 0.10
C LEU A 251 -19.36 4.75 -0.77
N ASN A 252 -18.97 4.68 -2.05
CA ASN A 252 -19.56 3.76 -3.01
C ASN A 252 -19.33 2.29 -2.62
N ILE A 253 -18.14 1.98 -2.10
CA ILE A 253 -17.81 0.63 -1.61
C ILE A 253 -18.67 0.26 -0.40
N LEU A 254 -18.77 1.15 0.60
CA LEU A 254 -19.58 0.91 1.80
C LEU A 254 -21.06 0.76 1.46
N ASP A 255 -21.58 1.63 0.58
CA ASP A 255 -22.97 1.60 0.12
C ASP A 255 -23.28 0.32 -0.67
N ALA A 256 -22.41 -0.08 -1.61
CA ALA A 256 -22.57 -1.30 -2.40
C ALA A 256 -22.59 -2.59 -1.55
N LYS A 257 -22.02 -2.53 -0.34
CA LYS A 257 -21.99 -3.63 0.62
C LYS A 257 -22.98 -3.44 1.77
N GLY A 258 -23.85 -2.42 1.72
CA GLY A 258 -24.87 -2.16 2.74
C GLY A 258 -24.30 -1.82 4.12
N ASN A 259 -23.06 -1.33 4.19
CA ASN A 259 -22.32 -1.08 5.44
C ASN A 259 -22.32 0.42 5.83
N LEU A 260 -23.28 1.17 5.30
CA LEU A 260 -23.40 2.60 5.50
C LEU A 260 -24.73 2.94 6.19
N SER A 261 -24.64 3.55 7.37
CA SER A 261 -25.82 4.06 8.08
C SER A 261 -26.29 5.40 7.49
N GLN A 262 -27.54 5.79 7.77
CA GLN A 262 -28.03 7.12 7.36
C GLN A 262 -27.21 8.24 8.02
N ASP A 263 -26.84 8.10 9.30
CA ASP A 263 -26.01 9.09 9.99
C ASP A 263 -24.66 9.30 9.29
N GLU A 264 -24.03 8.22 8.81
CA GLU A 264 -22.76 8.29 8.09
C GLU A 264 -22.91 8.94 6.71
N LEU A 265 -24.03 8.69 6.02
CA LEU A 265 -24.38 9.37 4.77
C LEU A 265 -24.57 10.88 4.98
N ASP A 266 -25.27 11.27 6.03
CA ASP A 266 -25.54 12.68 6.33
C ASP A 266 -24.24 13.40 6.74
N LEU A 267 -23.39 12.75 7.53
CA LEU A 267 -22.07 13.26 7.87
C LEU A 267 -21.20 13.42 6.62
N PHE A 268 -21.12 12.39 5.78
CA PHE A 268 -20.40 12.47 4.51
C PHE A 268 -20.92 13.65 3.65
N ALA A 269 -22.24 13.78 3.48
CA ALA A 269 -22.84 14.84 2.68
C ALA A 269 -22.42 16.23 3.15
N VAL A 270 -22.47 16.47 4.47
CA VAL A 270 -22.03 17.74 5.05
C VAL A 270 -20.54 17.97 4.81
N LEU A 271 -19.69 17.00 5.15
CA LEU A 271 -18.24 17.16 5.01
C LEU A 271 -17.82 17.33 3.54
N PHE A 272 -18.47 16.63 2.61
CA PHE A 272 -18.21 16.73 1.18
C PHE A 272 -18.50 18.13 0.63
N LEU A 273 -19.60 18.76 1.04
CA LEU A 273 -19.93 20.13 0.62
C LEU A 273 -18.97 21.18 1.21
N LEU A 274 -18.47 20.94 2.42
CA LEU A 274 -17.55 21.86 3.10
C LEU A 274 -16.11 21.74 2.60
N ASP A 275 -15.72 20.57 2.10
CA ASP A 275 -14.38 20.29 1.58
C ASP A 275 -14.15 20.79 0.13
N GLY A 276 -15.11 21.52 -0.43
CA GLY A 276 -15.05 22.02 -1.81
C GLY A 276 -15.40 20.92 -2.81
N PRO A 277 -16.69 20.61 -3.00
CA PRO A 277 -17.13 19.43 -3.74
C PRO A 277 -16.70 19.48 -5.21
N VAL A 278 -16.75 18.35 -5.91
CA VAL A 278 -16.69 18.32 -7.38
C VAL A 278 -18.12 18.24 -7.93
N VAL A 279 -18.39 18.85 -9.08
CA VAL A 279 -19.71 18.79 -9.70
C VAL A 279 -19.98 17.35 -10.17
N GLY A 280 -21.14 16.79 -9.81
CA GLY A 280 -21.53 15.44 -10.18
C GLY A 280 -22.67 14.89 -9.32
N ASP A 281 -22.97 13.60 -9.45
CA ASP A 281 -24.09 12.96 -8.73
C ASP A 281 -23.94 13.04 -7.22
N LYS A 282 -22.71 12.98 -6.70
CA LYS A 282 -22.42 13.10 -5.26
C LYS A 282 -22.74 14.50 -4.72
N MET A 283 -22.52 15.54 -5.53
CA MET A 283 -22.97 16.90 -5.20
C MET A 283 -24.50 16.95 -5.06
N ASN A 284 -25.23 16.36 -6.01
CA ASN A 284 -26.70 16.33 -5.97
C ASN A 284 -27.23 15.55 -4.75
N ILE A 285 -26.60 14.42 -4.43
CA ILE A 285 -26.94 13.62 -3.24
C ILE A 285 -26.68 14.45 -1.98
N ALA A 286 -25.49 15.05 -1.86
CA ALA A 286 -25.12 15.83 -0.69
C ALA A 286 -26.04 17.05 -0.51
N TRP A 287 -26.36 17.74 -1.60
CA TRP A 287 -27.28 18.88 -1.60
C TRP A 287 -28.66 18.50 -1.04
N LYS A 288 -29.30 17.48 -1.62
CA LYS A 288 -30.62 17.01 -1.18
C LYS A 288 -30.61 16.53 0.27
N LYS A 289 -29.50 15.92 0.71
CA LYS A 289 -29.35 15.47 2.10
C LYS A 289 -29.31 16.65 3.06
N VAL A 290 -28.56 17.71 2.75
CA VAL A 290 -28.55 18.92 3.56
C VAL A 290 -29.90 19.64 3.53
N GLU A 291 -30.60 19.70 2.40
CA GLU A 291 -31.97 20.24 2.35
C GLU A 291 -32.93 19.50 3.30
N ALA A 292 -32.86 18.16 3.31
CA ALA A 292 -33.69 17.33 4.17
C ALA A 292 -33.38 17.47 5.67
N LEU A 293 -32.21 18.03 6.03
CA LEU A 293 -31.89 18.31 7.45
C LEU A 293 -32.78 19.40 8.04
N SER A 294 -33.36 20.30 7.22
CA SER A 294 -34.21 21.39 7.69
C SER A 294 -35.43 20.90 8.47
N GLU A 295 -35.97 19.74 8.10
CA GLU A 295 -37.18 19.16 8.68
C GLU A 295 -36.93 18.39 9.99
N ASN A 296 -35.68 18.11 10.35
CA ASN A 296 -35.35 17.22 11.48
C ASN A 296 -34.30 17.81 12.42
N TYR A 297 -34.75 18.61 13.38
CA TYR A 297 -33.88 19.23 14.39
C TYR A 297 -33.06 18.21 15.22
N PRO A 298 -33.63 17.12 15.77
CA PRO A 298 -32.83 16.12 16.51
C PRO A 298 -31.69 15.54 15.68
N LYS A 299 -31.93 15.29 14.39
CA LYS A 299 -30.91 14.79 13.46
C LYS A 299 -29.79 15.81 13.25
N ARG A 300 -30.11 17.11 13.13
CA ARG A 300 -29.11 18.19 13.05
C ARG A 300 -28.25 18.26 14.30
N GLN A 301 -28.85 18.17 15.49
CA GLN A 301 -28.11 18.20 16.76
C GLN A 301 -27.16 16.99 16.89
N LYS A 302 -27.63 15.80 16.52
CA LYS A 302 -26.79 14.59 16.51
C LYS A 302 -25.62 14.74 15.53
N LEU A 303 -25.88 15.27 14.34
CA LEU A 303 -24.85 15.50 13.33
C LEU A 303 -23.84 16.57 13.77
N LEU A 304 -24.31 17.66 14.38
CA LEU A 304 -23.46 18.69 14.95
C LEU A 304 -22.51 18.09 16.00
N ALA A 305 -23.03 17.28 16.93
CA ALA A 305 -22.22 16.59 17.94
C ALA A 305 -21.17 15.62 17.36
N GLN A 306 -21.37 15.11 16.12
CA GLN A 306 -20.35 14.35 15.41
C GLN A 306 -19.27 15.26 14.82
N ILE A 307 -19.67 16.38 14.21
CA ILE A 307 -18.77 17.38 13.62
C ILE A 307 -17.88 18.01 14.71
N GLU A 308 -18.43 18.31 15.88
CA GLU A 308 -17.69 18.86 17.03
C GLU A 308 -16.52 17.97 17.49
N LYS A 309 -16.63 16.65 17.29
CA LYS A 309 -15.61 15.66 17.66
C LYS A 309 -14.53 15.45 16.61
N LEU A 310 -14.66 16.08 15.44
CA LEU A 310 -13.64 15.99 14.41
C LEU A 310 -12.38 16.73 14.88
N ALA A 311 -11.21 16.14 14.61
CA ALA A 311 -9.93 16.80 14.88
C ALA A 311 -9.79 18.11 14.10
N LEU A 312 -10.41 18.18 12.91
CA LEU A 312 -10.45 19.36 12.07
C LEU A 312 -11.71 19.33 11.21
N ILE A 313 -12.46 20.43 11.20
CA ILE A 313 -13.62 20.61 10.34
C ILE A 313 -13.13 20.99 8.94
N PRO A 314 -13.54 20.27 7.87
CA PRO A 314 -13.28 20.70 6.51
C PRO A 314 -13.86 22.09 6.27
N ASP A 315 -13.03 23.01 5.77
CA ASP A 315 -13.39 24.42 5.65
C ASP A 315 -12.87 25.03 4.34
N LYS A 316 -12.48 24.17 3.39
CA LYS A 316 -11.91 24.57 2.09
C LYS A 316 -12.88 25.42 1.27
N ILE A 317 -14.18 25.22 1.45
CA ILE A 317 -15.21 26.02 0.78
C ILE A 317 -15.05 27.53 1.03
N PHE A 318 -14.50 27.93 2.18
CA PHE A 318 -14.28 29.35 2.51
C PHE A 318 -13.06 29.96 1.81
N LYS A 319 -12.21 29.14 1.16
CA LYS A 319 -11.11 29.58 0.29
C LYS A 319 -11.45 29.49 -1.19
N ASP A 320 -12.65 29.05 -1.56
CA ASP A 320 -13.03 28.82 -2.95
C ASP A 320 -13.04 30.16 -3.72
N PRO A 321 -12.25 30.30 -4.81
CA PRO A 321 -12.24 31.52 -5.62
C PRO A 321 -13.58 31.79 -6.33
N ASN A 322 -14.44 30.77 -6.49
CA ASN A 322 -15.76 30.90 -7.09
C ASN A 322 -16.78 31.39 -6.04
N LEU A 323 -16.80 32.70 -5.84
CA LEU A 323 -17.68 33.36 -4.86
C LEU A 323 -19.17 32.99 -5.02
N PRO A 324 -19.77 32.91 -6.23
CA PRO A 324 -21.16 32.47 -6.38
C PRO A 324 -21.41 31.06 -5.85
N ARG A 325 -20.52 30.11 -6.15
CA ARG A 325 -20.64 28.72 -5.70
C ARG A 325 -20.54 28.62 -4.18
N HIS A 326 -19.54 29.29 -3.61
CA HIS A 326 -19.34 29.41 -2.18
C HIS A 326 -20.60 29.96 -1.49
N LYS A 327 -21.12 31.11 -1.97
CA LYS A 327 -22.36 31.71 -1.43
C LYS A 327 -23.54 30.73 -1.50
N ALA A 328 -23.72 30.00 -2.60
CA ALA A 328 -24.82 29.04 -2.75
C ALA A 328 -24.76 27.90 -1.72
N ILE A 329 -23.59 27.32 -1.50
CA ILE A 329 -23.41 26.24 -0.51
C ILE A 329 -23.63 26.79 0.91
N ILE A 330 -23.08 27.94 1.27
CA ILE A 330 -23.28 28.47 2.62
C ILE A 330 -24.73 28.92 2.85
N ASN A 331 -25.41 29.46 1.85
CA ASN A 331 -26.84 29.72 1.92
C ASN A 331 -27.66 28.44 2.14
N LEU A 332 -27.26 27.33 1.52
CA LEU A 332 -27.88 26.02 1.77
C LEU A 332 -27.72 25.62 3.25
N PHE A 333 -26.53 25.78 3.83
CA PHE A 333 -26.31 25.53 5.25
C PHE A 333 -27.07 26.51 6.15
N ALA A 334 -27.08 27.80 5.84
CA ALA A 334 -27.78 28.81 6.64
C ALA A 334 -29.29 28.52 6.71
N LYS A 335 -29.88 28.07 5.61
CA LYS A 335 -31.29 27.72 5.54
C LYS A 335 -31.63 26.40 6.25
N ASN A 336 -30.79 25.38 6.08
CA ASN A 336 -31.16 24.00 6.44
C ASN A 336 -30.39 23.41 7.62
N PHE A 337 -29.24 23.98 7.99
CA PHE A 337 -28.42 23.58 9.13
C PHE A 337 -27.70 24.78 9.79
N PRO A 338 -28.45 25.81 10.24
CA PRO A 338 -27.88 27.05 10.79
C PRO A 338 -27.06 26.84 12.07
N GLU A 339 -27.33 25.77 12.82
CA GLU A 339 -26.61 25.47 14.06
C GLU A 339 -25.12 25.18 13.79
N TYR A 340 -24.81 24.55 12.66
CA TYR A 340 -23.43 24.32 12.22
C TYR A 340 -22.67 25.64 11.96
N LEU A 341 -23.27 26.57 11.20
CA LEU A 341 -22.59 27.83 10.87
C LEU A 341 -22.35 28.69 12.11
N ASN A 342 -23.29 28.68 13.06
CA ASN A 342 -23.11 29.33 14.35
C ASN A 342 -21.96 28.71 15.14
N TYR A 343 -21.91 27.39 15.23
CA TYR A 343 -20.83 26.67 15.89
C TYR A 343 -19.46 26.98 15.27
N TYR A 344 -19.36 26.90 13.94
CA TYR A 344 -18.14 27.22 13.20
C TYR A 344 -17.71 28.69 13.43
N GLY A 345 -18.65 29.63 13.35
CA GLY A 345 -18.41 31.05 13.61
C GLY A 345 -17.91 31.34 15.02
N SER A 346 -18.57 30.78 16.04
CA SER A 346 -18.13 30.91 17.43
C SER A 346 -16.74 30.31 17.65
N THR A 347 -16.43 29.18 17.02
CA THR A 347 -15.11 28.53 17.11
C THR A 347 -14.04 29.39 16.44
N CYS A 348 -14.35 29.98 15.29
CA CYS A 348 -13.46 30.92 14.61
C CYS A 348 -13.16 32.17 15.44
N ILE A 349 -14.15 32.72 16.15
CA ILE A 349 -13.96 33.88 17.04
C ILE A 349 -12.99 33.53 18.17
N LYS A 350 -13.20 32.39 18.84
CA LYS A 350 -12.30 31.90 19.90
C LYS A 350 -10.88 31.69 19.38
N TYR A 351 -10.76 31.11 18.18
CA TYR A 351 -9.47 30.88 17.54
C TYR A 351 -8.72 32.19 17.26
N ILE A 352 -9.42 33.20 16.74
CA ILE A 352 -8.86 34.52 16.43
C ILE A 352 -8.53 35.28 17.72
N SER A 353 -9.40 35.25 18.74
CA SER A 353 -9.20 35.99 20.00
C SER A 353 -8.04 35.46 20.84
N ASN A 354 -7.79 34.15 20.80
CA ASN A 354 -6.79 33.48 21.64
C ASN A 354 -5.42 33.35 20.93
N SER A 355 -5.17 34.10 19.85
CA SER A 355 -3.93 34.03 19.06
C SER A 355 -3.54 32.60 18.64
N GLY A 356 -4.51 31.70 18.41
CA GLY A 356 -4.25 30.30 18.03
C GLY A 356 -3.58 29.41 19.09
N THR A 357 -3.59 29.79 20.38
CA THR A 357 -2.93 29.02 21.46
C THR A 357 -3.71 27.80 21.92
N GLU A 358 -5.03 27.75 21.68
CA GLU A 358 -5.85 26.55 21.88
C GLU A 358 -6.01 25.78 20.56
N GLN A 359 -5.76 24.47 20.59
CA GLN A 359 -6.07 23.57 19.47
C GLN A 359 -7.59 23.46 19.31
N LEU A 360 -8.16 24.35 18.50
CA LEU A 360 -9.54 24.27 18.03
C LEU A 360 -9.59 23.53 16.70
N ASN A 361 -10.74 22.95 16.38
CA ASN A 361 -10.96 22.13 15.19
C ASN A 361 -11.18 22.95 13.89
N VAL A 362 -10.53 24.10 13.74
CA VAL A 362 -10.56 24.96 12.54
C VAL A 362 -9.17 25.06 11.92
N SER A 363 -9.08 25.23 10.59
CA SER A 363 -7.79 25.02 9.90
C SER A 363 -6.87 26.22 9.88
N SER A 364 -7.39 27.45 9.81
CA SER A 364 -6.55 28.65 9.96
C SER A 364 -7.35 29.92 10.22
N SER A 365 -6.63 30.94 10.70
CA SER A 365 -7.16 32.30 10.88
C SER A 365 -7.62 32.93 9.57
N TYR A 366 -7.04 32.54 8.43
CA TYR A 366 -7.45 33.05 7.12
C TYR A 366 -8.87 32.61 6.76
N GLN A 367 -9.18 31.30 6.81
CA GLN A 367 -10.54 30.80 6.53
C GLN A 367 -11.57 31.38 7.50
N CYS A 368 -11.23 31.47 8.78
CA CYS A 368 -12.11 32.06 9.77
C CYS A 368 -12.44 33.52 9.46
N ASN A 369 -11.44 34.30 9.06
CA ASN A 369 -11.67 35.69 8.66
C ASN A 369 -12.49 35.81 7.38
N GLU A 370 -12.22 35.01 6.36
CA GLU A 370 -12.98 35.05 5.11
C GLU A 370 -14.44 34.67 5.33
N PHE A 371 -14.71 33.61 6.12
CA PHE A 371 -16.07 33.23 6.51
C PHE A 371 -16.81 34.37 7.25
N LEU A 372 -16.21 34.92 8.30
CA LEU A 372 -16.86 35.93 9.13
C LEU A 372 -17.06 37.27 8.38
N LYS A 373 -16.12 37.66 7.52
CA LYS A 373 -16.30 38.82 6.61
C LYS A 373 -17.44 38.59 5.63
N ALA A 374 -17.51 37.41 5.00
CA ALA A 374 -18.56 37.09 4.06
C ALA A 374 -19.94 37.07 4.75
N ALA A 375 -20.02 36.52 5.96
CA ALA A 375 -21.25 36.54 6.76
C ALA A 375 -21.73 37.98 7.06
N GLN A 376 -20.83 38.91 7.39
CA GLN A 376 -21.16 40.34 7.57
C GLN A 376 -21.60 41.00 6.26
N ALA A 377 -20.96 40.67 5.13
CA ALA A 377 -21.27 41.25 3.84
C ALA A 377 -22.68 40.86 3.38
N VAL A 378 -23.06 39.59 3.49
CA VAL A 378 -24.39 39.10 3.07
C VAL A 378 -25.52 39.80 3.83
N LYS A 379 -25.36 39.99 5.14
CA LYS A 379 -26.36 40.72 5.95
C LYS A 379 -26.53 42.18 5.51
N LYS A 380 -25.44 42.83 5.07
CA LYS A 380 -25.43 44.23 4.60
C LYS A 380 -25.99 44.37 3.18
N GLU A 381 -25.62 43.47 2.27
CA GLU A 381 -26.01 43.48 0.86
C GLU A 381 -27.52 43.30 0.70
N ASP A 382 -28.13 42.41 1.48
CA ASP A 382 -29.54 42.04 1.28
C ASP A 382 -30.53 42.81 2.18
N LYS A 383 -30.10 43.85 2.89
CA LYS A 383 -30.95 44.65 3.82
C LYS A 383 -31.81 43.78 4.77
N GLY A 384 -31.30 42.61 5.17
CA GLY A 384 -32.02 41.65 6.03
C GLY A 384 -33.07 40.77 5.34
N GLN A 385 -33.10 40.71 4.01
CA GLN A 385 -34.00 39.81 3.26
C GLN A 385 -33.47 38.37 3.13
N SER A 386 -32.15 38.15 3.17
CA SER A 386 -31.57 36.81 3.15
C SER A 386 -31.37 36.23 4.55
N THR A 387 -31.39 34.89 4.63
CA THR A 387 -31.13 34.18 5.88
C THR A 387 -29.71 34.50 6.36
N PRO A 388 -29.54 35.06 7.57
CA PRO A 388 -28.21 35.39 8.07
C PRO A 388 -27.38 34.11 8.24
N TRP A 389 -26.10 34.17 7.87
CA TRP A 389 -25.20 33.01 7.95
C TRP A 389 -24.83 32.65 9.38
N VAL A 390 -24.72 33.65 10.25
CA VAL A 390 -24.43 33.50 11.67
C VAL A 390 -25.36 34.36 12.51
N SER A 391 -25.52 34.03 13.78
CA SER A 391 -26.30 34.80 14.74
C SER A 391 -25.69 36.17 15.02
N ASP A 392 -26.53 37.11 15.46
CA ASP A 392 -26.12 38.46 15.84
C ASP A 392 -25.06 38.47 16.96
N SER A 393 -25.09 37.46 17.84
CA SER A 393 -24.10 37.29 18.91
C SER A 393 -22.70 37.04 18.34
N VAL A 394 -22.57 36.10 17.40
CA VAL A 394 -21.30 35.79 16.71
C VAL A 394 -20.80 37.01 15.94
N GLU A 395 -21.69 37.69 15.21
CA GLU A 395 -21.31 38.87 14.43
C GLU A 395 -20.82 40.03 15.32
N SER A 396 -21.50 40.28 16.44
CA SER A 396 -21.13 41.33 17.39
C SER A 396 -19.75 41.08 18.00
N GLN A 397 -19.48 39.83 18.40
CA GLN A 397 -18.18 39.41 18.93
C GLN A 397 -17.06 39.60 17.90
N TYR A 398 -17.26 39.16 16.64
CA TYR A 398 -16.25 39.37 15.59
C TYR A 398 -16.01 40.85 15.31
N SER A 399 -17.05 41.68 15.29
CA SER A 399 -16.93 43.14 15.13
C SER A 399 -16.13 43.78 16.26
N GLY A 400 -16.26 43.25 17.48
CA GLY A 400 -15.48 43.65 18.65
C GLY A 400 -13.99 43.34 18.52
N LEU A 401 -13.62 42.23 17.87
CA LEU A 401 -12.21 41.82 17.66
C LEU A 401 -11.46 42.66 16.61
N ARG A 402 -12.17 43.42 15.76
CA ARG A 402 -11.56 44.27 14.71
C ARG A 402 -11.41 45.74 15.13
N LYS A 403 -11.94 46.10 16.30
CA LYS A 403 -11.75 47.40 16.93
C LYS A 403 -10.55 47.32 17.86
#